data_AF-B9DTH2-F1
#
_entry.id   AF-B9DTH2-F1
#
_cell.length_a   1.000
_cell.length_b   1.000
_cell.length_c   1.000
_cell.angle_alpha   90.00
_cell.angle_beta   90.00
_cell.angle_gamma   90.00
#
_symmetry.space_group_name_H-M   'P 1'
#
loop_
_entity.id
_entity.type
_entity.pdbx_description
1 polymer ?
#
loop_
_entity_poly.entity_id
_entity_poly.type
_entity_poly.pdbx_seq_one_letter_code
_entity_poly.pdbx_strand_id
1 'polypeptide(L)'
;MSTYLLMISITFLLVCVHEGIHFLTAYIMGLSPKLNCHVLKPSVYFKNKRNDIKNLIVAASSPLLLTSYGVMMNPEDILTLYTKILCLTNLLNFLPFTSDGEVILISIINLVRRK
;
A
#
# COMPACT_ATOMS: atom_id res chain seq x y z
N MET A 1 -28.02 8.61 -0.82
CA MET A 1 -27.02 7.53 -0.89
C MET A 1 -27.02 6.81 0.44
N SER A 2 -27.15 5.48 0.49
CA SER A 2 -27.08 4.73 1.76
C SER A 2 -25.68 4.88 2.38
N THR A 3 -25.58 5.04 3.70
CA THR A 3 -24.29 5.16 4.43
C THR A 3 -23.34 4.00 4.13
N TYR A 4 -23.88 2.80 3.91
CA TYR A 4 -23.13 1.61 3.49
C TYR A 4 -22.49 1.76 2.11
N LEU A 5 -23.20 2.34 1.13
CA LEU A 5 -22.64 2.59 -0.20
C LEU A 5 -21.45 3.54 -0.12
N LEU A 6 -21.54 4.55 0.75
CA LEU A 6 -20.48 5.52 0.95
C LEU A 6 -19.25 4.88 1.62
N MET A 7 -19.42 4.02 2.62
CA MET A 7 -18.32 3.25 3.21
C MET A 7 -17.63 2.32 2.20
N ILE A 8 -18.40 1.64 1.34
CA ILE A 8 -17.84 0.81 0.27
C ILE A 8 -17.03 1.66 -0.71
N SER A 9 -17.55 2.83 -1.12
CA SER A 9 -16.83 3.75 -2.01
C SER A 9 -15.53 4.25 -1.38
N ILE A 10 -15.53 4.62 -0.09
CA ILE A 10 -14.32 5.03 0.63
C ILE A 10 -13.29 3.90 0.66
N THR A 11 -13.73 2.67 0.97
CA THR A 11 -12.83 1.51 1.02
C THR A 11 -12.18 1.26 -0.33
N PHE A 12 -12.97 1.27 -1.41
CA PHE A 12 -12.47 1.10 -2.77
C PHE A 12 -11.49 2.21 -3.14
N LEU A 13 -11.82 3.47 -2.84
CA LEU A 13 -10.94 4.60 -3.09
C LEU A 13 -9.61 4.45 -2.34
N LEU A 14 -9.64 4.01 -1.08
CA LEU A 14 -8.43 3.79 -0.29
C LEU A 14 -7.54 2.70 -0.90
N VAL A 15 -8.12 1.62 -1.42
CA VAL A 15 -7.38 0.59 -2.16
C VAL A 15 -6.76 1.17 -3.43
N CYS A 16 -7.48 2.01 -4.17
CA CYS A 16 -6.92 2.70 -5.33
C CYS A 16 -5.76 3.64 -4.95
N VAL A 17 -5.87 4.36 -3.82
CA VAL A 17 -4.79 5.21 -3.32
C VAL A 17 -3.60 4.36 -2.90
N HIS A 18 -3.83 3.24 -2.23
CA HIS A 18 -2.79 2.29 -1.81
C HIS A 18 -1.95 1.83 -3.02
N GLU A 19 -2.61 1.29 -4.05
CA GLU A 19 -1.93 0.89 -5.29
C GLU A 19 -1.33 2.08 -6.04
N GLY A 20 -2.00 3.23 -6.01
CA GLY A 20 -1.49 4.48 -6.59
C GLY A 20 -0.17 4.93 -5.98
N ILE A 21 0.02 4.74 -4.67
CA ILE A 21 1.29 5.03 -3.98
C ILE A 21 2.37 4.06 -4.44
N HIS A 22 2.10 2.76 -4.56
CA HIS A 22 3.06 1.80 -5.12
C HIS A 22 3.45 2.16 -6.55
N PHE A 23 2.49 2.54 -7.38
CA PHE A 23 2.74 2.97 -8.75
C PHE A 23 3.64 4.20 -8.80
N LEU A 24 3.30 5.24 -8.03
CA LEU A 24 4.03 6.50 -8.00
C LEU A 24 5.45 6.29 -7.48
N THR A 25 5.62 5.54 -6.39
CA THR A 25 6.96 5.25 -5.84
C THR A 25 7.79 4.41 -6.79
N ALA A 26 7.21 3.41 -7.45
CA ALA A 26 7.91 2.62 -8.46
C ALA A 26 8.36 3.50 -9.64
N TYR A 27 7.50 4.40 -10.10
CA TYR A 27 7.81 5.35 -11.17
C TYR A 27 8.95 6.29 -10.80
N ILE A 28 8.90 6.91 -9.61
CA ILE A 28 9.96 7.79 -9.08
C ILE A 28 11.29 7.03 -8.95
N MET A 29 11.25 5.74 -8.59
CA MET A 29 12.44 4.89 -8.47
C MET A 29 13.02 4.43 -9.83
N GLY A 30 12.46 4.89 -10.96
CA GLY A 30 12.88 4.53 -12.30
C GLY A 30 12.57 3.07 -12.66
N LEU A 31 11.56 2.48 -12.00
CA LEU A 31 11.00 1.20 -12.40
C LEU A 31 9.94 1.44 -13.48
N SER A 32 9.57 0.39 -14.21
CA SER A 32 8.50 0.44 -15.22
C SER A 32 7.24 -0.23 -14.65
N PRO A 33 6.47 0.45 -13.77
CA PRO A 33 5.26 -0.11 -13.22
C PRO A 33 4.20 -0.27 -14.31
N LYS A 34 3.47 -1.38 -14.25
CA LYS A 34 2.29 -1.67 -15.06
C LYS A 34 1.12 -1.89 -14.12
N LEU A 35 -0.01 -1.30 -14.46
CA LEU A 35 -1.26 -1.55 -13.76
C LEU A 35 -1.88 -2.82 -14.32
N ASN A 36 -2.17 -3.76 -13.45
CA ASN A 36 -3.06 -4.86 -13.77
C ASN A 36 -4.38 -4.62 -13.03
N CYS A 37 -5.36 -4.10 -13.77
CA CYS A 37 -6.69 -3.85 -13.24
C CYS A 37 -7.52 -5.12 -13.34
N HIS A 38 -7.28 -6.08 -12.45
CA HIS A 38 -8.26 -7.14 -12.26
C HIS A 38 -9.44 -6.56 -11.46
N VAL A 39 -10.67 -6.79 -11.92
CA VAL A 39 -11.93 -6.14 -11.45
C VAL A 39 -12.10 -6.10 -9.93
N LEU A 40 -11.49 -7.03 -9.19
CA LEU A 40 -11.59 -7.14 -7.72
C LEU A 40 -10.32 -6.75 -6.96
N LYS A 41 -9.18 -6.61 -7.65
CA LYS A 41 -7.86 -6.36 -7.05
C LYS A 41 -6.99 -5.58 -8.04
N PRO A 42 -7.09 -4.24 -8.08
CA PRO A 42 -6.07 -3.46 -8.76
C PRO A 42 -4.72 -3.80 -8.14
N SER A 43 -3.71 -4.05 -8.97
CA SER A 43 -2.38 -4.42 -8.51
C SER A 43 -1.32 -3.80 -9.40
N VAL A 44 -0.28 -3.25 -8.79
CA VAL A 44 0.90 -2.72 -9.49
C VAL A 44 1.95 -3.80 -9.62
N TYR A 45 2.33 -4.11 -10.86
CA TYR A 45 3.45 -5.01 -11.15
C TYR A 45 4.60 -4.23 -11.78
N PHE A 46 5.82 -4.47 -11.32
CA PHE A 46 7.02 -3.98 -11.96
C PHE A 46 8.04 -5.11 -12.10
N LYS A 47 8.84 -5.06 -13.17
CA LYS A 47 9.88 -6.08 -13.39
C LYS A 47 10.95 -5.93 -12.31
N ASN A 48 11.06 -6.93 -11.43
CA ASN A 48 12.08 -6.96 -10.39
C ASN A 48 13.49 -7.02 -11.03
N LYS A 49 14.25 -5.92 -10.93
CA LYS A 49 15.64 -5.82 -11.42
C LYS A 49 16.67 -6.31 -10.37
N ARG A 50 16.27 -7.14 -9.40
CA ARG A 50 17.09 -7.62 -8.26
C ARG A 50 17.68 -6.52 -7.38
N ASN A 51 17.02 -5.35 -7.35
CA ASN A 51 17.38 -4.25 -6.47
C ASN A 51 16.47 -4.28 -5.24
N ASP A 52 16.91 -5.03 -4.22
CA ASP A 52 16.15 -5.28 -3.00
C ASP A 52 15.82 -4.00 -2.23
N ILE A 53 16.68 -2.97 -2.28
CA ILE A 53 16.40 -1.66 -1.66
C ILE A 53 15.20 -0.98 -2.33
N LYS A 54 15.17 -0.95 -3.67
CA LYS A 54 14.04 -0.35 -4.40
C LYS A 54 12.75 -1.12 -4.16
N ASN A 55 12.80 -2.44 -4.18
CA ASN A 55 11.64 -3.29 -3.91
C ASN A 55 11.10 -3.04 -2.50
N LEU A 56 11.98 -2.95 -1.50
CA LEU A 56 11.63 -2.64 -0.13
C LEU A 56 10.95 -1.27 -0.02
N ILE A 57 11.53 -0.23 -0.64
CA ILE A 57 10.95 1.13 -0.59
C ILE A 57 9.56 1.14 -1.22
N VAL A 58 9.40 0.53 -2.40
CA VAL A 58 8.10 0.49 -3.07
C VAL A 58 7.07 -0.26 -2.23
N ALA A 59 7.38 -1.46 -1.74
CA ALA A 59 6.45 -2.27 -0.95
C ALA A 59 6.13 -1.64 0.42
N ALA A 60 7.08 -0.96 1.07
CA ALA A 60 6.82 -0.27 2.32
C ALA A 60 6.08 1.06 2.16
N SER A 61 6.19 1.71 1.00
CA SER A 61 5.70 3.09 0.82
C SER A 61 4.22 3.29 1.11
N SER A 62 3.35 2.45 0.54
CA SER A 62 1.91 2.57 0.71
C SER A 62 1.46 2.28 2.15
N PRO A 63 1.84 1.13 2.76
CA PRO A 63 1.57 0.87 4.17
C PRO A 63 2.06 1.99 5.09
N LEU A 64 3.26 2.54 4.84
CA LEU A 64 3.86 3.60 5.65
C LEU A 64 3.09 4.91 5.54
N LEU A 65 2.83 5.38 4.31
CA LEU A 65 2.18 6.68 4.07
C LEU A 65 0.73 6.67 4.54
N LEU A 66 -0.03 5.60 4.26
CA LEU A 66 -1.43 5.50 4.69
C LEU A 66 -1.56 5.38 6.20
N THR A 67 -0.69 4.58 6.86
CA THR A 67 -0.70 4.50 8.32
C THR A 67 -0.34 5.85 8.94
N SER A 68 0.69 6.53 8.41
CA SER A 68 1.11 7.86 8.89
C SER A 68 -0.02 8.88 8.75
N TYR A 69 -0.70 8.90 7.60
CA TYR A 69 -1.87 9.73 7.37
C TYR A 69 -3.00 9.43 8.37
N GLY A 70 -3.30 8.15 8.61
CA GLY A 70 -4.29 7.73 9.61
C GLY A 70 -3.97 8.20 11.03
N VAL A 71 -2.68 8.16 11.43
CA VAL A 71 -2.24 8.65 12.75
C VAL A 71 -2.47 10.16 12.91
N MET A 72 -2.19 10.95 11.86
CA MET A 72 -2.36 12.40 11.86
C MET A 72 -3.83 12.85 11.77
N MET A 73 -4.74 11.96 11.39
CA MET A 73 -6.14 12.32 11.17
C MET A 73 -6.90 12.45 12.50
N ASN A 74 -7.59 13.58 12.68
CA ASN A 74 -8.49 13.82 13.80
C ASN A 74 -9.94 13.65 13.31
N PRO A 75 -10.64 12.58 13.73
CA PRO A 75 -11.99 12.32 13.22
C PRO A 75 -13.01 13.26 13.87
N GLU A 76 -13.86 13.87 13.05
CA GLU A 76 -14.96 14.75 13.48
C GLU A 76 -16.34 14.08 13.35
N ASP A 77 -16.41 12.99 12.57
CA ASP A 77 -17.62 12.23 12.30
C ASP A 77 -17.33 10.72 12.13
N ILE A 78 -18.40 9.92 11.94
CA ILE A 78 -18.29 8.46 11.79
C ILE A 78 -17.51 8.08 10.52
N LEU A 79 -17.59 8.88 9.45
CA LEU A 79 -16.96 8.58 8.17
C LEU A 79 -15.44 8.80 8.22
N THR A 80 -15.02 9.88 8.85
CA THR A 80 -13.61 10.19 9.12
C THR A 80 -13.05 9.20 10.14
N LEU A 81 -13.80 8.81 11.17
CA LEU A 81 -13.38 7.72 12.06
C LEU A 81 -13.18 6.40 11.31
N TYR A 82 -14.13 6.03 10.44
CA TYR A 82 -14.03 4.83 9.60
C TYR A 82 -12.80 4.88 8.67
N THR A 83 -12.60 6.02 8.00
CA THR A 83 -11.44 6.24 7.12
C THR A 83 -10.12 6.13 7.92
N LYS A 84 -10.08 6.67 9.14
CA LYS A 84 -8.91 6.58 10.02
C LYS A 84 -8.59 5.13 10.34
N ILE A 85 -9.60 4.34 10.71
CA ILE A 85 -9.42 2.92 11.00
C ILE A 85 -8.88 2.19 9.76
N LEU A 86 -9.46 2.42 8.57
CA LEU A 86 -8.96 1.81 7.34
C LEU A 86 -7.50 2.19 7.04
N CYS A 87 -7.14 3.46 7.19
CA CYS A 87 -5.75 3.91 7.05
C CYS A 87 -4.82 3.18 8.03
N LEU A 88 -5.20 3.04 9.30
CA LEU A 88 -4.40 2.33 10.30
C LEU A 88 -4.32 0.82 10.04
N THR A 89 -5.34 0.20 9.44
CA THR A 89 -5.28 -1.22 9.06
C THR A 89 -4.23 -1.50 7.98
N ASN A 90 -3.75 -0.48 7.25
CA ASN A 90 -2.62 -0.66 6.33
C ASN A 90 -1.32 -1.05 7.06
N LEU A 91 -1.22 -0.87 8.38
CA LEU A 91 -0.12 -1.41 9.17
C LEU A 91 -0.02 -2.95 9.03
N LEU A 92 -1.14 -3.63 8.80
CA LEU A 92 -1.16 -5.08 8.60
C LEU A 92 -0.47 -5.50 7.30
N ASN A 93 -0.34 -4.61 6.31
CA ASN A 93 0.39 -4.87 5.06
C ASN A 93 1.92 -4.91 5.26
N PHE A 94 2.44 -4.60 6.46
CA PHE A 94 3.83 -4.91 6.80
C PHE A 94 4.04 -6.37 7.20
N LEU A 95 2.97 -7.12 7.50
CA LEU A 95 3.06 -8.48 7.99
C LEU A 95 3.33 -9.45 6.84
N PRO A 96 4.17 -10.49 7.06
CA PRO A 96 4.71 -11.34 6.00
C PRO A 96 3.71 -12.29 5.34
N PHE A 97 2.44 -12.25 5.76
CA PHE A 97 1.33 -12.98 5.14
C PHE A 97 0.56 -12.13 4.12
N THR A 98 0.96 -10.87 3.92
CA THR A 98 0.43 -9.97 2.88
C THR A 98 1.42 -9.88 1.73
N SER A 99 0.95 -9.57 0.52
CA SER A 99 1.82 -9.45 -0.65
C SER A 99 2.91 -8.39 -0.48
N ASP A 100 2.59 -7.26 0.13
CA ASP A 100 3.58 -6.22 0.45
C ASP A 100 4.59 -6.72 1.49
N GLY A 101 4.09 -7.30 2.58
CA GLY A 101 4.92 -7.83 3.66
C GLY A 101 5.85 -8.96 3.21
N GLU A 102 5.43 -9.82 2.28
CA GLU A 102 6.28 -10.83 1.63
C GLU A 102 7.45 -10.17 0.89
N VAL A 103 7.17 -9.14 0.08
CA VAL A 103 8.19 -8.41 -0.68
C VAL A 103 9.14 -7.67 0.27
N ILE A 104 8.62 -7.06 1.33
CA ILE A 104 9.40 -6.39 2.38
C ILE A 104 10.34 -7.41 3.04
N LEU A 105 9.80 -8.54 3.51
CA LEU A 105 10.57 -9.58 4.19
C LEU A 105 11.67 -10.16 3.30
N ILE A 106 11.34 -10.55 2.06
CA ILE A 106 12.31 -11.09 1.11
C ILE A 106 13.41 -10.07 0.82
N SER A 107 13.05 -8.80 0.65
CA SER A 107 14.01 -7.74 0.40
C SER A 107 14.95 -7.53 1.58
N ILE A 108 14.45 -7.55 2.82
CA ILE A 108 15.27 -7.47 4.04
C ILE A 108 16.21 -8.67 4.14
N ILE A 109 15.70 -9.90 3.96
CA ILE A 109 16.52 -11.12 4.02
C ILE A 109 17.66 -11.07 3.00
N ASN A 110 17.36 -10.65 1.76
CA ASN A 110 18.37 -10.53 0.71
C ASN A 110 19.42 -9.46 1.04
N LEU A 111 19.02 -8.33 1.61
CA LEU A 111 19.95 -7.28 2.03
C LEU A 111 20.87 -7.73 3.16
N VAL A 112 20.36 -8.51 4.10
CA VAL A 112 21.15 -9.08 5.19
C VAL A 112 22.11 -10.16 4.67
N ARG A 113 21.65 -11.05 3.77
CA ARG A 113 22.49 -12.14 3.20
C ARG A 113 23.54 -11.67 2.20
N ARG A 114 23.37 -10.48 1.59
CA ARG A 114 24.37 -9.88 0.68
C ARG A 114 25.44 -9.08 1.41
N LYS A 115 25.30 -8.89 2.73
CA LYS A 115 26.38 -8.47 3.63
C LYS A 115 27.09 -9.71 4.16
#